data_AF-A0A1I4V0Z3-F1
#
_entry.id   AF-A0A1I4V0Z3-F1
#
_cell.length_a   1.000
_cell.length_b   1.000
_cell.length_c   1.000
_cell.angle_alpha   90.00
_cell.angle_beta   90.00
_cell.angle_gamma   90.00
#
_symmetry.space_group_name_H-M   'P 1'
#
loop_
_entity.id
_entity.type
_entity.pdbx_description
1 polymer ?
#
loop_
_entity_poly.entity_id
_entity_poly.type
_entity_poly.pdbx_seq_one_letter_code
_entity_poly.pdbx_strand_id
1 'polypeptide(L)'
;MSSTEFFNDARRLGLKLNLSGEGHSPVHTLDNEALFQLPLLAMTILAISKGRSKPGLPEIGQLVGECLERTVAGFKWSSQDIGWSGNLRIRTVKALTFLESTGQVYIDTVTREISATELGKKVYAGAVKGDSLLALSMKTIEISYQYIRDEDRARGDVNEVEVTAD
;
A
#
# COMPACT_ATOMS: atom_id res chain seq x y z
N MET A 1 5.26 37.40 31.12
CA MET A 1 4.13 37.75 30.25
C MET A 1 3.03 36.75 30.48
N SER A 2 1.87 37.22 30.92
CA SER A 2 0.67 36.39 30.96
C SER A 2 0.10 36.20 29.55
N SER A 3 -0.61 35.11 29.30
CA SER A 3 -1.27 34.88 28.01
C SER A 3 -2.21 36.04 27.63
N THR A 4 -2.83 36.66 28.63
CA THR A 4 -3.73 37.80 28.45
C THR A 4 -3.02 39.05 27.91
N GLU A 5 -1.81 39.34 28.40
CA GLU A 5 -1.00 40.46 27.90
C GLU A 5 -0.59 40.23 26.44
N PHE A 6 -0.17 39.00 26.11
CA PHE A 6 0.23 38.63 24.76
C PHE A 6 -0.89 38.85 23.72
N PHE A 7 -2.12 38.40 24.01
CA PHE A 7 -3.24 38.56 23.07
C PHE A 7 -3.73 40.00 22.93
N ASN A 8 -3.57 40.83 23.98
CA ASN A 8 -3.90 42.24 23.90
C ASN A 8 -2.88 43.03 23.06
N ASP A 9 -1.60 42.73 23.20
CA ASP A 9 -0.56 43.32 22.36
C ASP A 9 -0.68 42.87 20.90
N ALA A 10 -0.99 41.61 20.65
CA ALA A 10 -1.21 41.10 19.29
C ALA A 10 -2.38 41.81 18.58
N ARG A 11 -3.48 42.08 19.29
CA ARG A 11 -4.61 42.86 18.77
C ARG A 11 -4.24 44.32 18.51
N ARG A 12 -3.50 44.96 19.42
CA ARG A 12 -3.04 46.35 19.26
C ARG A 12 -2.12 46.53 18.05
N LEU A 13 -1.27 45.54 17.79
CA LEU A 13 -0.36 45.53 16.65
C LEU A 13 -1.04 45.15 15.31
N GLY A 14 -2.34 44.86 15.33
CA GLY A 14 -3.08 44.45 14.13
C GLY A 14 -2.54 43.16 13.53
N LEU A 15 -1.92 42.29 14.33
CA LEU A 15 -1.36 41.03 13.87
C LEU A 15 -2.49 40.12 13.38
N LYS A 16 -2.66 40.08 12.06
CA LYS A 16 -3.50 39.09 11.39
C LYS A 16 -2.67 37.84 11.21
N LEU A 17 -2.96 36.82 12.02
CA LEU A 17 -2.51 35.48 11.71
C LEU A 17 -3.28 35.02 10.47
N ASN A 18 -2.64 35.05 9.31
CA ASN A 18 -3.10 34.29 8.17
C ASN A 18 -2.89 32.83 8.51
N LEU A 19 -3.84 32.24 9.25
CA LEU A 19 -3.94 30.81 9.38
C LEU A 19 -4.29 30.31 7.98
N SER A 20 -3.31 29.75 7.26
CA SER A 20 -3.52 29.06 5.99
C SER A 20 -4.32 27.76 6.16
N GLY A 21 -5.31 27.75 7.07
CA GLY A 21 -5.95 26.55 7.60
C GLY A 21 -7.48 26.59 7.67
N GLU A 22 -8.14 27.58 7.06
CA GLU A 22 -9.60 27.57 6.88
C GLU A 22 -9.99 27.93 5.44
N GLY A 23 -9.74 26.96 4.58
CA GLY A 23 -10.40 26.78 3.29
C GLY A 23 -10.16 25.32 3.00
N HIS A 24 -11.22 24.55 2.70
CA HIS A 24 -11.12 23.13 2.41
C HIS A 24 -9.80 22.83 1.69
N SER A 25 -8.89 22.12 2.37
CA SER A 25 -7.82 21.49 1.64
C SER A 25 -8.53 20.67 0.58
N PRO A 26 -8.24 20.82 -0.73
CA PRO A 26 -8.40 19.69 -1.59
C PRO A 26 -7.36 18.72 -1.01
N VAL A 27 -7.77 17.93 -0.02
CA VAL A 27 -7.35 16.55 -0.03
C VAL A 27 -7.87 16.13 -1.38
N HIS A 28 -6.99 16.23 -2.38
CA HIS A 28 -7.11 15.49 -3.61
C HIS A 28 -7.12 14.05 -3.10
N THR A 29 -8.29 13.60 -2.64
CA THR A 29 -8.64 12.21 -2.56
C THR A 29 -8.40 11.78 -3.97
N LEU A 30 -7.23 11.16 -4.17
CA LEU A 30 -6.81 10.70 -5.45
C LEU A 30 -7.99 9.91 -6.00
N ASP A 31 -8.48 10.31 -7.17
CA ASP A 31 -9.62 9.62 -7.74
C ASP A 31 -9.20 8.15 -7.91
N ASN A 32 -10.02 7.23 -7.39
CA ASN A 32 -9.70 5.80 -7.37
C ASN A 32 -9.31 5.30 -8.77
N GLU A 33 -9.88 5.93 -9.80
CA GLU A 33 -9.56 5.66 -11.19
C GLU A 33 -8.11 6.00 -11.59
N ALA A 34 -7.55 7.09 -11.06
CA ALA A 34 -6.20 7.60 -11.35
C ALA A 34 -5.10 6.88 -10.56
N LEU A 35 -5.44 6.26 -9.43
CA LEU A 35 -4.50 5.53 -8.56
C LEU A 35 -4.20 4.11 -9.02
N PHE A 36 -5.22 3.41 -9.52
CA PHE A 36 -5.11 2.01 -9.89
C PHE A 36 -4.66 1.88 -11.34
N GLN A 37 -3.57 2.56 -11.69
CA GLN A 37 -2.93 2.38 -12.98
C GLN A 37 -2.24 1.01 -12.99
N LEU A 38 -2.45 0.26 -14.07
CA LEU A 38 -1.88 -1.06 -14.30
C LEU A 38 -0.37 -1.16 -13.98
N PRO A 39 0.49 -0.20 -14.35
CA PRO A 39 1.92 -0.27 -14.05
C PRO A 39 2.23 -0.30 -12.55
N LEU A 40 1.55 0.52 -11.74
CA LEU A 40 1.79 0.56 -10.30
C LEU A 40 1.35 -0.76 -9.65
N LEU A 41 0.17 -1.27 -10.01
CA LEU A 41 -0.32 -2.56 -9.50
C LEU A 41 0.60 -3.71 -9.90
N ALA A 42 1.09 -3.72 -11.14
CA ALA A 42 2.04 -4.71 -11.61
C ALA A 42 3.36 -4.65 -10.81
N MET A 43 3.87 -3.46 -10.56
CA MET A 43 5.07 -3.26 -9.72
C MET A 43 4.86 -3.72 -8.28
N THR A 44 3.70 -3.43 -7.69
CA THR A 44 3.33 -3.91 -6.35
C THR A 44 3.28 -5.44 -6.31
N ILE A 45 2.63 -6.09 -7.30
CA ILE A 45 2.57 -7.56 -7.40
C ILE A 45 3.98 -8.14 -7.49
N LEU A 46 4.86 -7.58 -8.33
CA LEU A 46 6.26 -8.01 -8.44
C LEU A 46 7.02 -7.84 -7.12
N ALA A 47 6.80 -6.73 -6.41
CA ALA A 47 7.44 -6.44 -5.13
C ALA A 47 7.15 -7.55 -4.09
N ILE A 48 5.89 -7.98 -4.00
CA ILE A 48 5.46 -8.96 -3.00
C ILE A 48 5.68 -10.41 -3.48
N SER A 49 5.70 -10.66 -4.78
CA SER A 49 5.86 -12.02 -5.34
C SER A 49 7.32 -12.46 -5.53
N LYS A 50 8.29 -11.52 -5.48
CA LYS A 50 9.72 -11.85 -5.57
C LYS A 50 10.30 -12.42 -4.26
N GLY A 51 9.66 -12.13 -3.13
CA GLY A 51 10.13 -12.50 -1.78
C GLY A 51 10.04 -13.99 -1.48
N ARG A 52 10.38 -14.40 -0.25
CA ARG A 52 10.27 -15.81 0.18
C ARG A 52 8.82 -16.21 0.46
N SER A 53 8.09 -15.40 1.21
CA SER A 53 6.64 -15.57 1.39
C SER A 53 5.95 -15.19 0.09
N LYS A 54 5.21 -16.14 -0.49
CA LYS A 54 4.49 -15.91 -1.75
C LYS A 54 3.05 -15.51 -1.46
N PRO A 55 2.48 -14.53 -2.17
CA PRO A 55 1.06 -14.23 -2.08
C PRO A 55 0.24 -15.32 -2.77
N GLY A 56 -0.84 -15.74 -2.13
CA GLY A 56 -1.82 -16.63 -2.74
C GLY A 56 -2.71 -15.88 -3.73
N LEU A 57 -3.11 -16.55 -4.80
CA LEU A 57 -4.04 -15.99 -5.79
C LEU A 57 -5.37 -15.49 -5.17
N PRO A 58 -6.02 -16.18 -4.20
CA PRO A 58 -7.29 -15.71 -3.64
C PRO A 58 -7.19 -14.37 -2.90
N GLU A 59 -6.04 -14.10 -2.27
CA GLU A 59 -5.82 -12.94 -1.39
C GLU A 59 -5.10 -11.78 -2.08
N ILE A 60 -4.59 -11.96 -3.30
CA ILE A 60 -3.71 -10.97 -3.97
C ILE A 60 -4.33 -9.57 -4.05
N GLY A 61 -5.63 -9.47 -4.30
CA GLY A 61 -6.33 -8.19 -4.38
C GLY A 61 -6.34 -7.45 -3.05
N GLN A 62 -6.55 -8.18 -1.96
CA GLN A 62 -6.55 -7.64 -0.59
C GLN A 62 -5.14 -7.24 -0.17
N LEU A 63 -4.15 -8.12 -0.35
CA LEU A 63 -2.74 -7.85 -0.01
C LEU A 63 -2.19 -6.62 -0.73
N VAL A 64 -2.50 -6.47 -2.03
CA VAL A 64 -2.10 -5.29 -2.80
C VAL A 64 -2.75 -4.03 -2.24
N GLY A 65 -4.03 -4.08 -1.86
CA GLY A 65 -4.73 -2.96 -1.24
C GLY A 65 -4.13 -2.55 0.09
N GLU A 66 -3.93 -3.51 1.00
CA GLU A 66 -3.34 -3.27 2.32
C GLU A 66 -1.91 -2.71 2.21
N CYS A 67 -1.10 -3.22 1.28
CA CYS A 67 0.24 -2.68 1.03
C CYS A 67 0.20 -1.22 0.55
N LEU A 68 -0.74 -0.88 -0.35
CA LEU A 68 -0.89 0.48 -0.86
C LEU A 68 -1.40 1.43 0.23
N GLU A 69 -2.39 1.02 1.02
CA GLU A 69 -2.92 1.78 2.16
C GLU A 69 -1.83 2.12 3.19
N ARG A 70 -0.97 1.14 3.51
CA ARG A 70 0.15 1.33 4.45
C ARG A 70 1.27 2.21 3.88
N THR A 71 1.40 2.29 2.55
CA THR A 71 2.53 2.98 1.88
C THR A 71 2.21 4.42 1.44
N VAL A 72 1.00 4.69 0.96
CA VAL A 72 0.66 6.00 0.38
C VAL A 72 -0.21 6.78 1.37
N ALA A 73 0.34 7.87 1.91
CA ALA A 73 -0.29 8.68 2.95
C ALA A 73 -1.70 9.21 2.59
N GLY A 74 -2.02 9.33 1.30
CA GLY A 74 -3.33 9.73 0.80
C GLY A 74 -4.47 8.72 1.01
N PHE A 75 -4.16 7.50 1.47
CA PHE A 75 -5.14 6.42 1.62
C PHE A 75 -5.65 6.20 3.04
N LYS A 76 -5.00 6.75 4.07
CA LYS A 76 -5.50 6.64 5.46
C LYS A 76 -6.86 7.32 5.67
N TRP A 77 -7.30 8.15 4.74
CA TRP A 77 -8.53 8.94 4.81
C TRP A 77 -9.47 8.73 3.61
N SER A 78 -9.21 7.74 2.74
CA SER A 78 -10.18 7.41 1.69
C SER A 78 -11.42 6.79 2.34
N SER A 79 -12.60 7.26 1.95
CA SER A 79 -13.91 6.93 2.54
C SER A 79 -14.35 5.46 2.41
N GLN A 80 -13.49 4.58 1.89
CA GLN A 80 -13.74 3.18 1.62
C GLN A 80 -12.43 2.41 1.85
N ASP A 81 -12.47 1.31 2.60
CA ASP A 81 -11.32 0.42 2.76
C ASP A 81 -10.89 -0.10 1.37
N ILE A 82 -9.72 0.29 0.90
CA ILE A 82 -9.23 0.03 -0.45
C ILE A 82 -8.94 -1.45 -0.65
N GLY A 83 -8.47 -2.16 0.38
CA GLY A 83 -8.36 -3.63 0.40
C GLY A 83 -9.68 -4.35 0.06
N TRP A 84 -10.82 -3.68 0.23
CA TRP A 84 -12.16 -4.18 -0.07
C TRP A 84 -12.77 -3.60 -1.36
N SER A 85 -12.09 -2.66 -2.02
CA SER A 85 -12.56 -2.06 -3.27
C SER A 85 -12.63 -3.10 -4.39
N GLY A 86 -13.85 -3.38 -4.87
CA GLY A 86 -14.07 -4.24 -6.03
C GLY A 86 -13.33 -3.76 -7.29
N ASN A 87 -13.22 -2.44 -7.48
CA ASN A 87 -12.49 -1.86 -8.61
C ASN A 87 -10.98 -2.13 -8.52
N LEU A 88 -10.39 -1.98 -7.33
CA LEU A 88 -8.99 -2.37 -7.11
C LEU A 88 -8.79 -3.86 -7.43
N ARG A 89 -9.63 -4.74 -6.87
CA ARG A 89 -9.50 -6.18 -7.07
C ARG A 89 -9.54 -6.58 -8.55
N ILE A 90 -10.48 -6.02 -9.32
CA ILE A 90 -10.57 -6.26 -10.78
C ILE A 90 -9.29 -5.78 -11.48
N ARG A 91 -8.76 -4.61 -11.12
CA ARG A 91 -7.54 -4.06 -11.74
C ARG A 91 -6.29 -4.83 -11.33
N THR A 92 -6.21 -5.33 -10.10
CA THR A 92 -5.14 -6.23 -9.65
C THR A 92 -5.14 -7.52 -10.45
N VAL A 93 -6.32 -8.11 -10.72
CA VAL A 93 -6.42 -9.29 -11.59
C VAL A 93 -5.95 -8.97 -13.01
N LYS A 94 -6.32 -7.82 -13.58
CA LYS A 94 -5.82 -7.39 -14.90
C LYS A 94 -4.30 -7.22 -14.91
N ALA A 95 -3.73 -6.62 -13.85
CA ALA A 95 -2.28 -6.46 -13.71
C ALA A 95 -1.57 -7.82 -13.60
N LEU A 96 -2.12 -8.74 -12.81
CA LEU A 96 -1.60 -10.09 -12.66
C LEU A 96 -1.64 -10.86 -13.99
N THR A 97 -2.75 -10.79 -14.73
CA THR A 97 -2.90 -11.41 -16.05
C THR A 97 -1.91 -10.84 -17.06
N PHE A 98 -1.64 -9.53 -17.00
CA PHE A 98 -0.61 -8.90 -17.82
C PHE A 98 0.79 -9.43 -17.48
N LEU A 99 1.13 -9.53 -16.19
CA LEU A 99 2.42 -10.06 -15.76
C LEU A 99 2.59 -11.53 -16.14
N GLU A 100 1.54 -12.34 -16.03
CA GLU A 100 1.56 -13.76 -16.41
C GLU A 100 1.72 -13.92 -17.93
N SER A 101 0.93 -13.20 -18.73
CA SER A 101 1.01 -13.26 -20.20
C SER A 101 2.34 -12.74 -20.76
N THR A 102 3.04 -11.88 -20.01
CA THR A 102 4.40 -11.41 -20.36
C THR A 102 5.52 -12.24 -19.72
N GLY A 103 5.20 -13.33 -19.01
CA GLY A 103 6.16 -14.26 -18.42
C GLY A 103 6.96 -13.67 -17.24
N GLN A 104 6.46 -12.62 -16.59
CA GLN A 104 7.11 -11.97 -15.46
C GLN A 104 6.73 -12.61 -14.11
N VAL A 105 5.59 -13.28 -14.06
CA VAL A 105 5.16 -14.09 -12.91
C VAL A 105 4.64 -15.44 -13.41
N TYR A 106 4.60 -16.42 -12.52
CA TYR A 106 3.88 -17.66 -12.72
C TYR A 106 3.01 -17.94 -11.49
N ILE A 107 1.90 -18.62 -11.70
CA ILE A 107 1.00 -19.08 -10.65
C ILE A 107 1.17 -20.60 -10.53
N ASP A 108 1.55 -21.07 -9.35
CA ASP A 108 1.63 -22.51 -9.09
C ASP A 108 0.24 -23.13 -9.14
N THR A 109 0.07 -24.22 -9.88
CA THR A 109 -1.26 -24.80 -10.13
C THR A 109 -1.84 -25.55 -8.92
N VAL A 110 -0.99 -25.96 -7.98
CA VAL A 110 -1.39 -26.74 -6.80
C VAL A 110 -1.59 -25.83 -5.60
N THR A 111 -0.58 -25.05 -5.26
CA THR A 111 -0.57 -24.14 -4.10
C THR A 111 -1.28 -22.83 -4.39
N ARG A 112 -1.45 -22.47 -5.66
CA ARG A 112 -2.03 -21.19 -6.12
C ARG A 112 -1.20 -19.99 -5.68
N GLU A 113 0.07 -20.21 -5.33
CA GLU A 113 1.03 -19.16 -4.99
C GLU A 113 1.51 -18.44 -6.24
N ILE A 114 1.65 -17.12 -6.14
CA ILE A 114 2.17 -16.27 -7.21
C ILE A 114 3.65 -16.02 -6.97
N SER A 115 4.47 -16.29 -7.96
CA SER A 115 5.91 -16.13 -7.89
C SER A 115 6.46 -15.32 -9.06
N ALA A 116 7.36 -14.38 -8.77
CA ALA A 116 8.08 -13.67 -9.83
C ALA A 116 9.08 -14.59 -10.53
N THR A 117 9.09 -14.58 -11.85
CA THR A 117 10.11 -15.27 -12.67
C THR A 117 11.43 -14.51 -12.62
N GLU A 118 12.49 -15.08 -13.19
CA GLU A 118 13.77 -14.35 -13.35
C GLU A 118 13.62 -13.08 -14.18
N LEU A 119 12.72 -13.08 -15.17
CA LEU A 119 12.40 -11.87 -15.94
C LEU A 119 11.72 -10.83 -15.05
N GLY A 120 10.68 -11.21 -14.30
CA GLY A 120 9.98 -10.29 -13.40
C GLY A 120 10.90 -9.70 -12.32
N LYS A 121 11.79 -10.53 -11.75
CA LYS A 121 12.81 -10.07 -10.79
C LYS A 121 13.76 -9.04 -11.42
N LYS A 122 14.22 -9.26 -12.66
CA LYS A 122 15.08 -8.31 -13.38
C LYS A 122 14.36 -7.00 -13.70
N VAL A 123 13.12 -7.07 -14.18
CA VAL A 123 12.28 -5.88 -14.45
C VAL A 123 12.12 -5.08 -13.17
N TYR A 124 11.74 -5.74 -12.07
CA TYR A 124 11.59 -5.12 -10.78
C TYR A 124 12.88 -4.45 -10.30
N ALA A 125 14.00 -5.19 -10.31
CA ALA A 125 15.31 -4.69 -9.90
C ALA A 125 15.76 -3.47 -10.72
N GLY A 126 15.44 -3.45 -12.02
CA GLY A 126 15.69 -2.29 -12.86
C GLY A 126 14.89 -1.06 -12.45
N ALA A 127 13.60 -1.24 -12.13
CA ALA A 127 12.69 -0.16 -11.74
C ALA A 127 12.98 0.42 -10.34
N VAL A 128 13.48 -0.40 -9.41
CA VAL A 128 13.82 0.04 -8.03
C VAL A 128 15.28 0.41 -7.84
N LYS A 129 16.06 0.52 -8.92
CA LYS A 129 17.46 0.94 -8.86
C LYS A 129 17.54 2.43 -8.53
N GLY A 130 18.30 2.77 -7.48
CA GLY A 130 18.49 4.15 -7.02
C GLY A 130 17.43 4.61 -6.01
N ASP A 131 17.23 5.92 -5.94
CA ASP A 131 16.42 6.59 -4.91
C ASP A 131 15.24 7.38 -5.49
N SER A 132 14.64 6.86 -6.56
CA SER A 132 13.42 7.44 -7.12
C SER A 132 12.25 7.27 -6.14
N LEU A 133 11.20 8.09 -6.30
CA LEU A 133 9.97 7.94 -5.51
C LEU A 133 9.36 6.54 -5.67
N LEU A 134 9.39 5.99 -6.89
CA LEU A 134 8.95 4.61 -7.14
C LEU A 134 9.80 3.60 -6.35
N ALA A 135 11.13 3.74 -6.37
CA ALA A 135 12.02 2.85 -5.64
C ALA A 135 11.74 2.89 -4.12
N LEU A 136 11.51 4.09 -3.56
CA LEU A 136 11.15 4.25 -2.17
C LEU A 136 9.79 3.61 -1.85
N SER A 137 8.76 3.90 -2.64
CA SER A 137 7.43 3.30 -2.47
C SER A 137 7.47 1.78 -2.56
N MET A 138 8.23 1.23 -3.51
CA MET A 138 8.37 -0.21 -3.68
C MET A 138 9.07 -0.87 -2.48
N LYS A 139 10.13 -0.25 -1.92
CA LYS A 139 10.76 -0.74 -0.68
C LYS A 139 9.79 -0.73 0.50
N THR A 140 8.98 0.33 0.64
CA THR A 140 7.96 0.41 1.70
C THR A 140 6.87 -0.65 1.54
N ILE A 141 6.46 -0.95 0.30
CA ILE A 141 5.52 -2.05 0.00
C ILE A 141 6.10 -3.40 0.41
N GLU A 142 7.37 -3.67 0.09
CA GLU A 142 8.03 -4.92 0.49
C GLU A 142 8.00 -5.11 2.01
N ILE A 143 8.36 -4.07 2.75
CA ILE A 143 8.36 -4.06 4.21
C ILE A 143 6.93 -4.26 4.75
N SER A 144 5.97 -3.51 4.21
CA SER A 144 4.56 -3.61 4.61
C SER A 144 4.02 -5.02 4.41
N TYR A 145 4.37 -5.67 3.30
CA TYR A 145 3.99 -7.05 3.05
C TYR A 145 4.60 -8.03 4.05
N GLN A 146 5.87 -7.86 4.43
CA GLN A 146 6.46 -8.70 5.49
C GLN A 146 5.71 -8.52 6.82
N TYR A 147 5.38 -7.29 7.19
CA TYR A 147 4.61 -7.05 8.42
C TYR A 147 3.23 -7.69 8.39
N ILE A 148 2.51 -7.59 7.27
CA ILE A 148 1.21 -8.28 7.12
C ILE A 148 1.39 -9.79 7.33
N ARG A 149 2.43 -10.39 6.73
CA ARG A 149 2.70 -11.83 6.86
C ARG A 149 3.08 -12.26 8.27
N ASP A 150 3.86 -11.43 8.96
CA ASP A 150 4.24 -11.71 10.34
C ASP A 150 3.04 -11.55 11.29
N GLU A 151 2.16 -10.56 11.05
CA GLU A 151 0.89 -10.39 11.76
C GLU A 151 -0.04 -11.61 11.56
N ASP A 152 -0.18 -12.09 10.33
CA ASP A 152 -1.00 -13.28 10.00
C ASP A 152 -0.47 -14.54 10.70
N ARG A 153 0.85 -14.74 10.72
CA ARG A 153 1.48 -15.87 11.41
C ARG A 153 1.23 -15.81 12.91
N ALA A 154 1.45 -14.64 13.52
CA ALA A 154 1.22 -14.45 14.95
C ALA A 154 -0.25 -14.70 15.35
N ARG A 155 -1.21 -14.32 14.49
CA ARG A 155 -2.64 -14.61 14.72
C ARG A 155 -2.95 -16.11 14.62
N GLY A 156 -2.33 -16.82 13.69
CA GLY A 156 -2.46 -18.27 13.57
C GLY A 156 -1.98 -18.99 14.84
N ASP A 157 -0.79 -18.61 15.34
CA ASP A 157 -0.19 -19.21 16.53
C ASP A 157 -1.05 -18.99 17.79
N VAL A 158 -1.70 -17.82 17.94
CA VAL A 158 -2.57 -17.54 19.09
C VAL A 158 -3.84 -18.40 19.07
N ASN A 159 -4.44 -18.61 17.89
CA ASN A 159 -5.65 -19.41 17.77
C ASN A 159 -5.39 -20.91 17.99
N GLU A 160 -4.21 -21.43 17.65
CA GLU A 160 -3.85 -22.84 17.93
C GLU A 160 -3.64 -23.10 19.43
N VAL A 161 -3.15 -22.11 20.19
CA VAL A 161 -2.98 -22.22 21.64
C VAL A 161 -4.33 -22.24 22.38
N GLU A 162 -5.34 -21.50 21.92
CA GLU A 162 -6.68 -21.54 22.53
C GLU A 162 -7.42 -22.88 22.29
N VAL A 163 -7.23 -23.53 21.14
CA VAL A 163 -7.94 -24.78 20.80
C VAL A 163 -7.39 -26.01 21.54
N THR A 164 -6.18 -25.92 22.12
CA THR A 164 -5.58 -27.03 22.88
C THR A 164 -5.82 -26.96 24.40
N ALA A 165 -6.61 -25.98 24.85
CA ALA A 165 -6.87 -25.71 26.28
C ALA A 165 -8.23 -26.24 26.80
N ASP A 166 -8.99 -27.00 26.00
CA ASP A 166 -10.27 -27.63 26.39
C ASP A 166 -10.17 -29.16 26.55
#